data_AF-K1STZ9-F1
#
_entry.id   AF-K1STZ9-F1
#
_cell.length_a   1.000
_cell.length_b   1.000
_cell.length_c   1.000
_cell.angle_alpha   90.00
_cell.angle_beta   90.00
_cell.angle_gamma   90.00
#
_symmetry.space_group_name_H-M   'P 1'
#
loop_
_entity.id
_entity.type
_entity.pdbx_description
1 polymer ?
#
loop_
_entity_poly.entity_id
_entity_poly.type
_entity_poly.pdbx_seq_one_letter_code
_entity_poly.pdbx_strand_id
1 'polypeptide(L)' 'KLKEQGIYVRYWDKPRISNHLRISIGTKENMDKVFEKLAEIVG' A
#
# COMPACT_ATOMS: atom_id res chain seq x y z
N LYS A 1 8.88 3.62 3.93
CA LYS A 1 8.95 2.29 3.30
C LYS A 1 8.14 2.18 1.99
N LEU A 2 6.80 2.24 2.00
CA LEU A 2 6.00 2.07 0.76
C LEU A 2 6.25 3.13 -0.33
N LYS A 3 6.34 4.41 0.06
CA LYS A 3 6.62 5.52 -0.87
C LYS A 3 8.01 5.41 -1.51
N GLU A 4 8.99 4.87 -0.78
CA GLU A 4 10.37 4.69 -1.25
C GLU A 4 10.50 3.54 -2.25
N GLN A 5 9.60 2.57 -2.19
CA GLN A 5 9.51 1.48 -3.17
C GLN A 5 8.60 1.81 -4.36
N GLY A 6 8.24 3.09 -4.54
CA GLY A 6 7.41 3.55 -5.66
C GLY A 6 5.93 3.23 -5.54
N ILE A 7 5.47 2.74 -4.38
CA ILE A 7 4.05 2.43 -4.13
C ILE A 7 3.39 3.65 -3.50
N TYR A 8 2.58 4.35 -4.30
CA TYR A 8 1.81 5.50 -3.85
C TYR A 8 0.45 5.05 -3.31
N VAL A 9 0.32 5.06 -1.99
CA VAL A 9 -0.94 4.78 -1.28
C VAL A 9 -1.59 6.07 -0.81
N ARG A 10 -2.92 6.06 -0.66
CA ARG A 10 -3.64 7.17 -0.06
C ARG A 10 -3.91 6.87 1.41
N TYR A 11 -3.31 7.70 2.27
CA TYR A 11 -3.54 7.72 3.70
C TYR A 11 -4.51 8.84 4.07
N TRP A 12 -5.38 8.61 5.05
CA TRP A 12 -6.22 9.65 5.63
C TRP A 12 -5.99 9.75 7.12
N ASP A 13 -5.65 10.95 7.56
CA ASP A 13 -5.49 11.27 8.97
C ASP A 13 -6.84 11.66 9.59
N LYS A 14 -7.77 10.69 9.64
CA LYS A 14 -9.02 10.83 10.38
C LYS A 14 -9.08 9.74 11.45
N PRO A 15 -9.51 10.05 12.68
CA PRO A 15 -9.45 9.11 13.81
C PRO A 15 -10.19 7.78 13.60
N ARG A 16 -11.14 7.72 12.67
CA ARG A 16 -11.88 6.49 12.34
C ARG A 16 -11.20 5.61 11.27
N ILE A 17 -10.32 6.18 10.46
CA ILE A 17 -9.73 5.51 9.28
C ILE A 17 -8.20 5.66 9.20
N SER A 18 -7.58 6.23 10.22
CA SER A 18 -6.12 6.38 10.33
C SER A 18 -5.40 5.03 10.30
N ASN A 19 -6.04 3.94 10.70
CA ASN A 19 -5.45 2.59 10.62
C ASN A 19 -5.65 1.91 9.25
N HIS A 20 -6.23 2.59 8.26
CA HIS A 20 -6.51 2.02 6.94
C HIS A 20 -5.78 2.79 5.84
N LEU A 21 -5.21 2.03 4.92
CA LEU A 21 -4.59 2.55 3.69
C LEU A 21 -5.52 2.25 2.53
N ARG A 22 -5.80 3.23 1.68
CA ARG A 22 -6.40 2.94 0.37
C ARG A 22 -5.31 2.73 -0.65
N ILE A 23 -5.40 1.57 -1.30
CA ILE A 23 -4.61 1.19 -2.45
C ILE A 23 -5.56 1.19 -3.65
N SER A 24 -5.17 1.83 -4.74
CA SER A 24 -5.92 1.75 -5.99
C SER A 24 -5.58 0.44 -6.68
N ILE A 25 -6.58 -0.35 -7.06
CA ILE A 25 -6.38 -1.61 -7.79
C ILE A 25 -6.01 -1.28 -9.24
N GLY A 26 -4.82 -1.70 -9.65
CA GLY A 26 -4.33 -1.56 -11.02
C GLY A 26 -4.37 -2.88 -11.78
N THR A 27 -3.45 -3.04 -12.72
CA THR A 27 -3.21 -4.32 -13.42
C THR A 27 -2.67 -5.38 -12.46
N LYS A 28 -2.86 -6.65 -12.83
CA LYS A 28 -2.43 -7.80 -12.01
C LYS A 28 -0.95 -7.76 -11.65
N GLU A 29 -0.08 -7.47 -12.63
CA GLU A 29 1.37 -7.37 -12.40
C GLU A 29 1.75 -6.27 -11.40
N ASN A 30 1.02 -5.16 -11.40
CA ASN A 30 1.24 -4.10 -10.42
C ASN A 30 0.77 -4.52 -9.03
N MET A 31 -0.34 -5.25 -8.94
CA MET A 31 -0.84 -5.78 -7.68
C MET A 31 0.10 -6.84 -7.10
N ASP A 32 0.64 -7.74 -7.93
CA ASP A 32 1.60 -8.76 -7.51
C ASP A 32 2.84 -8.13 -6.86
N LYS A 33 3.40 -7.07 -7.47
CA LYS A 33 4.51 -6.29 -6.88
C LYS A 33 4.12 -5.65 -5.54
N VAL A 34 2.90 -5.14 -5.41
CA VAL A 34 2.41 -4.55 -4.15
C VAL A 34 2.33 -5.62 -3.06
N PHE A 35 1.84 -6.82 -3.37
CA PHE A 35 1.78 -7.91 -2.39
C PHE A 35 3.16 -8.38 -1.94
N GLU A 36 4.11 -8.53 -2.87
CA GLU A 36 5.50 -8.87 -2.56
C GLU A 36 6.13 -7.85 -1.60
N LYS A 37 5.94 -6.55 -1.87
CA LYS A 37 6.46 -5.48 -1.01
C LYS A 37 5.74 -5.35 0.33
N LEU A 38 4.44 -5.62 0.38
CA LEU A 38 3.71 -5.68 1.65
C LEU A 38 4.20 -6.86 2.50
N ALA A 39 4.49 -8.02 1.90
CA ALA A 39 5.05 -9.17 2.59
C ALA A 39 6.44 -8.86 3.17
N GLU A 40 7.32 -8.15 2.44
CA GLU A 40 8.62 -7.68 2.95
C GLU A 40 8.52 -6.74 4.16
N ILE A 41 7.40 -6.01 4.32
CA ILE A 41 7.22 -5.02 5.38
C ILE A 41 6.56 -5.64 6.63
N VAL A 42 5.69 -6.64 6.45
CA VAL A 42 4.96 -7.32 7.53
C VAL A 42 5.73 -8.52 8.07
N GLY A 43 6.59 -9.16 7.27
CA GLY A 43 7.55 -10.18 7.72
C GLY A 43 8.73 -9.58 8.48
#